data_AF-A0A9D5AIZ0-F1
#
_entry.id   AF-A0A9D5AIZ0-F1
#
_cell.length_a   1.000
_cell.length_b   1.000
_cell.length_c   1.000
_cell.angle_alpha   90.00
_cell.angle_beta   90.00
_cell.angle_gamma   90.00
#
_symmetry.space_group_name_H-M   'P 1'
#
loop_
_entity.id
_entity.type
_entity.pdbx_description
1 polymer ?
#
loop_
_entity_poly.entity_id
_entity_poly.type
_entity_poly.pdbx_seq_one_letter_code
_entity_poly.pdbx_strand_id
1 'polypeptide(L)'
;MALSNLSTYPNNLSIILETNPIPFIVDILKTCKKSSKTAEKCCALIETLVDYDQCRTVLTSEEGGILAVVEVLENGTLQSREHAVGTLLTLCQSDRCKYREPILREGVIPGLLELTVQGTPKSQIKARTLLQLLRESPYPRSEIQPDTLENIVCNIISQIDGDDQSGKAKKMLAEMVQVSMEQSLRHLQQRALVCTPSDLPIAGASEVSFK
;
A
#
# COMPACT_ATOMS: atom_id res chain seq x y z
N MET A 1 7.24 6.15 42.42
CA MET A 1 7.82 4.85 42.86
C MET A 1 6.95 4.13 43.88
N ALA A 2 6.50 4.78 44.97
CA ALA A 2 5.59 4.14 45.94
C ALA A 2 4.26 3.67 45.32
N LEU A 3 3.64 4.49 44.46
CA LEU A 3 2.33 4.18 43.86
C LEU A 3 2.30 2.86 43.06
N SER A 4 3.34 2.58 42.26
CA SER A 4 3.46 1.32 41.50
C SER A 4 3.64 0.09 42.39
N ASN A 5 4.22 0.24 43.58
CA ASN A 5 4.30 -0.86 44.55
C ASN A 5 2.98 -1.02 45.32
N LEU A 6 2.27 0.08 45.58
CA LEU A 6 0.97 0.03 46.25
C LEU A 6 -0.11 -0.58 45.34
N SER A 7 -0.03 -0.37 44.02
CA SER A 7 -0.98 -0.91 43.05
C SER A 7 -0.91 -2.42 42.86
N THR A 8 0.14 -3.10 43.35
CA THR A 8 0.21 -4.57 43.30
C THR A 8 -0.70 -5.23 44.34
N TYR A 9 -1.28 -4.45 45.25
CA TYR A 9 -2.25 -4.93 46.24
C TYR A 9 -3.68 -4.51 45.82
N PRO A 10 -4.59 -5.47 45.54
CA PRO A 10 -5.92 -5.16 45.01
C PRO A 10 -6.74 -4.18 45.87
N ASN A 11 -6.58 -4.24 47.19
CA ASN A 11 -7.29 -3.37 48.14
C ASN A 11 -6.88 -1.90 48.04
N ASN A 12 -5.70 -1.60 47.49
CA ASN A 12 -5.25 -0.23 47.29
C ASN A 12 -5.71 0.34 45.94
N LEU A 13 -6.05 -0.52 44.98
CA LEU A 13 -6.44 -0.07 43.63
C LEU A 13 -7.73 0.74 43.67
N SER A 14 -8.71 0.38 44.51
CA SER A 14 -9.95 1.17 44.67
C SER A 14 -9.67 2.61 45.06
N ILE A 15 -8.81 2.83 46.07
CA ILE A 15 -8.42 4.17 46.54
C ILE A 15 -7.63 4.93 45.46
N ILE A 16 -6.75 4.24 44.74
CA ILE A 16 -5.97 4.85 43.65
C ILE A 16 -6.90 5.30 42.51
N LEU A 17 -7.90 4.49 42.16
CA LEU A 17 -8.87 4.80 41.10
C LEU A 17 -9.71 6.05 41.43
N GLU A 18 -10.04 6.29 42.70
CA GLU A 18 -10.77 7.50 43.13
C GLU A 18 -10.00 8.80 42.82
N THR A 19 -8.67 8.74 42.70
CA THR A 19 -7.84 9.92 42.40
C THR A 19 -7.71 10.23 40.91
N ASN A 20 -8.29 9.40 40.03
CA ASN A 20 -8.13 9.46 38.58
C ASN A 20 -6.65 9.68 38.15
N PRO A 21 -5.77 8.69 38.35
CA PRO A 21 -4.33 8.89 38.25
C PRO A 21 -3.81 8.95 36.80
N ILE A 22 -4.60 8.50 35.82
CA ILE A 22 -4.16 8.31 34.42
C ILE A 22 -3.62 9.60 33.79
N PRO A 23 -4.31 10.77 33.84
CA PRO A 23 -3.81 12.00 33.22
C PRO A 23 -2.43 12.41 33.76
N PHE A 24 -2.23 12.29 35.07
CA PHE A 24 -0.95 12.60 35.70
C PHE A 24 0.16 11.63 35.30
N ILE A 25 -0.15 10.33 35.20
CA ILE A 25 0.84 9.34 34.74
C ILE A 25 1.21 9.59 33.27
N VAL A 26 0.24 9.94 32.43
CA VAL A 26 0.47 10.30 31.02
C VAL A 26 1.38 11.52 30.92
N ASP A 27 1.15 12.57 31.70
CA ASP A 27 2.01 13.76 31.72
C ASP A 27 3.47 13.44 32.11
N ILE A 28 3.66 12.58 33.13
CA ILE A 28 4.99 12.08 33.48
C ILE A 28 5.60 11.30 32.31
N LEU A 29 4.83 10.45 31.63
CA LEU A 29 5.35 9.68 30.49
C LEU A 29 5.74 10.61 29.33
N LYS A 30 5.00 11.68 29.07
CA LYS A 30 5.34 12.69 28.03
C LYS A 30 6.67 13.39 28.31
N THR A 31 6.97 13.67 29.58
CA THR A 31 8.14 14.48 29.97
C THR A 31 9.38 13.65 30.30
N CYS A 32 9.23 12.40 30.74
CA CYS A 32 10.35 11.58 31.17
C CYS A 32 11.03 10.83 30.00
N LYS A 33 12.31 10.48 30.19
CA LYS A 33 13.02 9.59 29.26
C LYS A 33 12.35 8.21 29.26
N LYS A 34 11.95 7.70 28.10
CA LYS A 34 11.25 6.41 27.96
C LYS A 34 12.05 5.20 28.46
N SER A 35 13.38 5.29 28.39
CA SER A 35 14.30 4.27 28.93
C SER A 35 14.55 4.39 30.44
N SER A 36 13.87 5.29 31.16
CA SER A 36 14.07 5.52 32.59
C SER A 36 13.28 4.54 33.46
N LYS A 37 13.71 4.38 34.72
CA LYS A 37 12.96 3.59 35.71
C LYS A 37 11.60 4.21 36.04
N THR A 38 11.47 5.53 35.90
CA THR A 38 10.19 6.24 36.03
C THR A 38 9.21 5.77 34.98
N ALA A 39 9.63 5.77 33.70
CA ALA A 39 8.79 5.31 32.60
C ALA A 39 8.36 3.85 32.77
N GLU A 40 9.27 2.97 33.19
CA GLU A 40 8.96 1.56 33.48
C GLU A 40 7.86 1.43 34.54
N LYS A 41 7.99 2.16 35.66
CA LYS A 41 7.03 2.10 36.77
C LYS A 41 5.68 2.73 36.43
N CYS A 42 5.69 3.84 35.69
CA CYS A 42 4.47 4.47 35.20
C CYS A 42 3.73 3.55 34.22
N CYS A 43 4.45 2.93 33.29
CA CYS A 43 3.85 2.03 32.31
C CYS A 43 3.33 0.73 32.94
N ALA A 44 4.06 0.14 33.90
CA ALA A 44 3.59 -1.01 34.68
C ALA A 44 2.30 -0.69 35.47
N LEU A 45 2.21 0.52 36.01
CA LEU A 45 1.01 0.98 36.70
C LEU A 45 -0.16 1.15 35.71
N ILE A 46 0.06 1.74 34.54
CA ILE A 46 -0.96 1.82 33.49
C ILE A 46 -1.43 0.42 33.08
N GLU A 47 -0.51 -0.54 32.85
CA GLU A 47 -0.86 -1.92 32.49
C GLU A 47 -1.80 -2.55 33.52
N THR A 48 -1.59 -2.28 34.81
CA THR A 48 -2.47 -2.76 35.89
C THR A 48 -3.82 -2.03 35.91
N LEU A 49 -3.82 -0.71 35.69
CA LEU A 49 -5.03 0.10 35.78
C LEU A 49 -5.99 -0.15 34.61
N VAL A 50 -5.49 -0.51 33.43
CA VAL A 50 -6.35 -0.78 32.26
C VAL A 50 -7.18 -2.06 32.37
N ASP A 51 -7.03 -2.85 33.43
CA ASP A 51 -7.99 -3.90 33.78
C ASP A 51 -9.39 -3.33 34.10
N TYR A 52 -9.47 -2.06 34.50
CA TYR A 52 -10.71 -1.35 34.80
C TYR A 52 -11.20 -0.52 33.61
N ASP A 53 -12.49 -0.64 33.27
CA ASP A 53 -13.06 0.02 32.08
C ASP A 53 -12.96 1.54 32.10
N GLN A 54 -13.16 2.13 33.28
CA GLN A 54 -12.99 3.56 33.50
C GLN A 54 -11.58 4.01 33.10
N CYS A 55 -10.55 3.28 33.51
CA CYS A 55 -9.16 3.64 33.19
C CYS A 55 -8.85 3.47 31.70
N ARG A 56 -9.38 2.45 31.04
CA ARG A 56 -9.24 2.29 29.57
C ARG A 56 -9.84 3.46 28.83
N THR A 57 -11.04 3.88 29.24
CA THR A 57 -11.75 5.01 28.65
C THR A 57 -10.97 6.30 28.88
N VAL A 58 -10.53 6.57 30.12
CA VAL A 58 -9.74 7.77 30.45
C VAL A 58 -8.41 7.78 29.68
N LEU A 59 -7.66 6.68 29.64
CA LEU A 59 -6.38 6.60 28.92
C LEU A 59 -6.53 6.89 27.43
N THR A 60 -7.63 6.43 26.82
CA THR A 60 -7.88 6.62 25.39
C THR A 60 -8.43 8.02 25.08
N SER A 61 -9.16 8.64 26.01
CA SER A 61 -9.66 10.02 25.85
C SER A 61 -8.63 11.09 26.22
N GLU A 62 -7.64 10.75 27.05
CA GLU A 62 -6.57 11.66 27.45
C GLU A 62 -5.71 12.03 26.24
N GLU A 63 -5.46 13.32 26.04
CA GLU A 63 -4.68 13.80 24.92
C GLU A 63 -3.28 13.19 24.96
N GLY A 64 -2.87 12.51 23.89
CA GLY A 64 -1.57 11.83 23.82
C GLY A 64 -1.41 10.66 24.80
N GLY A 65 -2.49 10.14 25.41
CA GLY A 65 -2.44 9.00 26.33
C GLY A 65 -1.95 7.73 25.63
N ILE A 66 -2.56 7.37 24.50
CA ILE A 66 -2.12 6.23 23.68
C ILE A 66 -0.73 6.48 23.10
N LEU A 67 -0.46 7.68 22.58
CA LEU A 67 0.86 8.05 22.05
C LEU A 67 1.97 7.85 23.09
N ALA A 68 1.75 8.29 24.32
CA ALA A 68 2.74 8.14 25.39
C ALA A 68 3.09 6.66 25.66
N VAL A 69 2.12 5.75 25.54
CA VAL A 69 2.34 4.30 25.66
C VAL A 69 3.08 3.75 24.44
N VAL A 70 2.73 4.19 23.23
CA VAL A 70 3.42 3.80 21.98
C VAL A 70 4.89 4.24 22.00
N GLU A 71 5.19 5.46 22.44
CA GLU A 71 6.57 5.94 22.55
C GLU A 71 7.40 5.12 23.57
N VAL A 72 6.77 4.62 24.64
CA VAL A 72 7.42 3.69 25.59
C VAL A 72 7.65 2.33 24.94
N LEU A 73 6.74 1.85 24.10
CA LEU A 73 6.88 0.61 23.34
C LEU A 73 8.06 0.67 22.37
N GLU A 74 8.34 1.83 21.79
CA GLU A 74 9.43 2.03 20.84
C GLU A 74 10.77 2.29 21.54
N ASN A 75 10.79 3.20 22.52
CA ASN A 75 12.03 3.76 23.07
C ASN A 75 12.32 3.31 24.52
N GLY A 76 11.51 2.41 25.07
CA GLY A 76 11.62 1.91 26.43
C GLY A 76 12.72 0.86 26.64
N THR A 77 12.96 0.51 27.91
CA THR A 77 13.72 -0.70 28.25
C THR A 77 12.92 -1.95 27.89
N LEU A 78 13.56 -3.12 27.82
CA LEU A 78 12.85 -4.39 27.57
C LEU A 78 11.63 -4.58 28.48
N GLN A 79 11.75 -4.21 29.75
CA GLN A 79 10.67 -4.29 30.72
C GLN A 79 9.57 -3.25 30.47
N SER A 80 9.93 -1.99 30.21
CA SER A 80 8.94 -0.95 29.87
C SER A 80 8.17 -1.30 28.60
N ARG A 81 8.85 -1.83 27.58
CA ARG A 81 8.25 -2.27 26.32
C ARG A 81 7.26 -3.43 26.53
N GLU A 82 7.59 -4.37 27.42
CA GLU A 82 6.70 -5.49 27.79
C GLU A 82 5.42 -5.01 28.49
N HIS A 83 5.52 -4.00 29.36
CA HIS A 83 4.36 -3.35 29.99
C HIS A 83 3.53 -2.55 28.98
N ALA A 84 4.19 -1.83 28.07
CA ALA A 84 3.52 -1.02 27.05
C ALA A 84 2.71 -1.90 26.08
N VAL A 85 3.31 -2.97 25.55
CA VAL A 85 2.58 -3.89 24.66
C VAL A 85 1.45 -4.61 25.41
N GLY A 86 1.62 -4.92 26.70
CA GLY A 86 0.56 -5.50 27.52
C GLY A 86 -0.60 -4.56 27.76
N THR A 87 -0.33 -3.27 27.97
CA THR A 87 -1.35 -2.22 28.05
C THR A 87 -2.19 -2.19 26.78
N LEU A 88 -1.54 -2.06 25.61
CA LEU A 88 -2.23 -1.97 24.32
C LEU A 88 -2.98 -3.25 23.96
N LEU A 89 -2.41 -4.41 24.30
CA LEU A 89 -3.07 -5.70 24.12
C LEU A 89 -4.35 -5.81 24.97
N THR A 90 -4.29 -5.41 26.24
CA THR A 90 -5.45 -5.41 27.16
C THR A 90 -6.57 -4.53 26.64
N LEU A 91 -6.24 -3.34 26.11
CA LEU A 91 -7.21 -2.48 25.42
C LEU A 91 -7.90 -3.24 24.28
N CYS A 92 -7.14 -3.76 23.31
CA CYS A 92 -7.72 -4.48 22.17
C CYS A 92 -8.49 -5.75 22.54
N GLN A 93 -8.08 -6.47 23.59
CA GLN A 93 -8.80 -7.66 24.07
C GLN A 93 -10.11 -7.31 24.78
N SER A 94 -10.16 -6.15 25.45
CA SER A 94 -11.37 -5.69 26.14
C SER A 94 -12.48 -5.25 25.18
N ASP A 95 -12.14 -4.43 24.17
CA ASP A 95 -13.04 -4.01 23.12
C ASP A 95 -12.23 -3.62 21.88
N ARG A 96 -12.06 -4.59 20.99
CA ARG A 96 -11.28 -4.42 19.77
C ARG A 96 -11.85 -3.30 18.88
N CYS A 97 -13.17 -3.18 18.78
CA CYS A 97 -13.82 -2.19 17.92
C CYS A 97 -13.56 -0.77 18.42
N LYS A 98 -13.60 -0.57 19.74
CA LYS A 98 -13.36 0.73 20.39
C LYS A 98 -11.91 1.17 20.35
N TYR A 99 -10.96 0.26 20.64
CA TYR A 99 -9.57 0.66 20.89
C TYR A 99 -8.61 0.44 19.72
N ARG A 100 -8.99 -0.32 18.69
CA ARG A 100 -8.11 -0.59 17.53
C ARG A 100 -7.71 0.69 16.79
N GLU A 101 -8.67 1.55 16.45
CA GLU A 101 -8.42 2.73 15.63
C GLU A 101 -7.53 3.78 16.35
N PRO A 102 -7.78 4.13 17.63
CA PRO A 102 -6.86 4.98 18.39
C PRO A 102 -5.43 4.45 18.42
N ILE A 103 -5.23 3.14 18.60
CA ILE A 103 -3.91 2.53 18.66
C ILE A 103 -3.18 2.59 17.30
N LEU A 104 -3.91 2.34 16.21
CA LEU A 104 -3.34 2.42 14.86
C LEU A 104 -2.96 3.84 14.47
N ARG A 105 -3.78 4.83 14.86
CA ARG A 105 -3.56 6.25 14.55
C ARG A 105 -2.23 6.77 15.10
N GLU A 106 -1.82 6.29 16.27
CA GLU A 106 -0.54 6.67 16.89
C GLU A 106 0.68 5.94 16.29
N GLY A 107 0.51 5.14 15.24
CA GLY A 107 1.63 4.59 14.48
C GLY A 107 2.33 3.38 15.12
N VAL A 108 1.63 2.58 15.93
CA VAL A 108 2.23 1.49 16.74
C VAL A 108 2.91 0.35 15.94
N ILE A 109 2.61 0.21 14.64
CA ILE A 109 2.95 -1.00 13.86
C ILE A 109 4.47 -1.27 13.75
N PRO A 110 5.33 -0.29 13.41
CA PRO A 110 6.77 -0.53 13.32
C PRO A 110 7.37 -1.00 14.65
N GLY A 111 6.99 -0.36 15.76
CA GLY A 111 7.43 -0.74 17.10
C GLY A 111 7.01 -2.17 17.47
N LEU A 112 5.80 -2.60 17.11
CA LEU A 112 5.35 -3.98 17.35
C LEU A 112 6.12 -4.99 16.50
N LEU A 113 6.38 -4.70 15.23
CA LEU A 113 7.15 -5.57 14.35
C LEU A 113 8.56 -5.77 14.89
N GLU A 114 9.23 -4.69 15.29
CA GLU A 114 10.55 -4.77 15.92
C GLU A 114 10.49 -5.61 17.21
N LEU A 115 9.47 -5.38 18.05
CA LEU A 115 9.29 -6.10 19.31
C LEU A 115 9.06 -7.61 19.12
N THR A 116 8.53 -8.05 17.96
CA THR A 116 8.42 -9.49 17.66
C THR A 116 9.76 -10.20 17.45
N VAL A 117 10.84 -9.44 17.21
CA VAL A 117 12.19 -9.96 16.97
C VAL A 117 13.11 -9.65 18.15
N GLN A 118 13.09 -8.40 18.63
CA GLN A 118 14.02 -7.90 19.64
C GLN A 118 13.44 -7.89 21.06
N GLY A 119 12.18 -8.29 21.22
CA GLY A 119 11.51 -8.36 22.52
C GLY A 119 11.92 -9.54 23.38
N THR A 120 11.49 -9.52 24.64
CA THR A 120 11.53 -10.69 25.54
C THR A 120 10.58 -11.78 25.00
N PRO A 121 10.73 -13.06 25.40
CA PRO A 121 9.79 -14.10 24.99
C PRO A 121 8.33 -13.74 25.25
N LYS A 122 8.05 -13.07 26.38
CA LYS A 122 6.70 -12.60 26.74
C LYS A 122 6.24 -11.47 25.84
N SER A 123 7.06 -10.43 25.63
CA SER A 123 6.68 -9.29 24.81
C SER A 123 6.50 -9.67 23.35
N GLN A 124 7.29 -10.62 22.83
CA GLN A 124 7.13 -11.14 21.47
C GLN A 124 5.79 -11.84 21.27
N ILE A 125 5.33 -12.65 22.24
CA ILE A 125 4.02 -13.30 22.19
C ILE A 125 2.91 -12.24 22.21
N LYS A 126 2.97 -11.29 23.15
CA LYS A 126 2.00 -10.18 23.25
C LYS A 126 1.94 -9.37 21.95
N ALA A 127 3.10 -9.04 21.36
CA ALA A 127 3.19 -8.27 20.12
C ALA A 127 2.56 -9.00 18.93
N ARG A 128 2.82 -10.31 18.77
CA ARG A 128 2.19 -11.12 17.70
C ARG A 128 0.66 -11.16 17.85
N THR A 129 0.17 -11.35 19.07
CA THR A 129 -1.27 -11.35 19.35
C THR A 129 -1.90 -9.98 19.06
N LEU A 130 -1.27 -8.89 19.50
CA LEU A 130 -1.77 -7.54 19.23
C LEU A 130 -1.79 -7.24 17.73
N LEU A 131 -0.74 -7.59 16.98
CA LEU A 131 -0.72 -7.45 15.52
C LEU A 131 -1.87 -8.19 14.83
N GLN A 132 -2.24 -9.38 15.32
CA GLN A 132 -3.41 -10.12 14.80
C GLN A 132 -4.71 -9.35 15.04
N LEU A 133 -4.93 -8.85 16.26
CA LEU A 133 -6.12 -8.07 16.62
C LEU A 133 -6.23 -6.75 15.85
N LEU A 134 -5.09 -6.12 15.55
CA LEU A 134 -5.04 -4.87 14.77
C LEU A 134 -5.25 -5.11 13.27
N ARG A 135 -4.84 -6.27 12.74
CA ARG A 135 -4.98 -6.61 11.32
C ARG A 135 -6.44 -6.78 10.90
N GLU A 136 -7.24 -7.45 11.72
CA GLU A 136 -8.62 -7.77 11.39
C GLU A 136 -9.48 -6.51 11.41
N SER A 137 -10.01 -6.10 10.26
CA SER A 137 -10.97 -5.00 10.21
C SER A 137 -12.33 -5.49 10.76
N PRO A 138 -12.95 -4.82 11.74
CA PRO A 138 -14.34 -5.11 12.12
C PRO A 138 -15.32 -4.79 10.99
N TYR A 139 -14.93 -3.91 10.08
CA TYR A 139 -15.67 -3.67 8.85
C TYR A 139 -15.27 -4.74 7.85
N PRO A 140 -16.22 -5.48 7.27
CA PRO A 140 -15.92 -6.24 6.07
C PRO A 140 -15.24 -5.26 5.10
N ARG A 141 -14.13 -5.68 4.48
CA ARG A 141 -13.70 -4.97 3.26
C ARG A 141 -14.96 -4.87 2.43
N SER A 142 -15.36 -3.67 2.00
CA SER A 142 -16.39 -3.54 0.99
C SER A 142 -16.04 -4.57 -0.06
N GLU A 143 -16.83 -5.64 -0.17
CA GLU A 143 -16.59 -6.66 -1.19
C GLU A 143 -16.59 -5.84 -2.46
N ILE A 144 -15.42 -5.77 -3.12
CA ILE A 144 -15.34 -5.15 -4.42
C ILE A 144 -16.32 -5.99 -5.23
N GLN A 145 -17.47 -5.40 -5.59
CA GLN A 145 -18.48 -6.14 -6.33
C GLN A 145 -17.78 -6.77 -7.54
N PRO A 146 -18.10 -8.03 -7.88
CA PRO A 146 -17.49 -8.71 -9.03
C PRO A 146 -17.50 -7.82 -10.27
N ASP A 147 -18.60 -7.09 -10.43
CA ASP A 147 -18.89 -6.12 -11.47
C ASP A 147 -17.87 -4.97 -11.52
N THR A 148 -17.32 -4.53 -10.37
CA THR A 148 -16.29 -3.50 -10.32
C THR A 148 -14.96 -4.02 -10.85
N LEU A 149 -14.59 -5.26 -10.51
CA LEU A 149 -13.40 -5.89 -11.08
C LEU A 149 -13.60 -6.17 -12.57
N GLU A 150 -14.78 -6.65 -12.95
CA GLU A 150 -15.14 -6.89 -14.35
C GLU A 150 -15.08 -5.58 -15.16
N ASN A 151 -15.64 -4.49 -14.65
CA ASN A 151 -15.56 -3.16 -15.28
C ASN A 151 -14.11 -2.66 -15.41
N ILE A 152 -13.27 -2.87 -14.40
CA ILE A 152 -11.85 -2.52 -14.46
C ILE A 152 -11.15 -3.34 -15.56
N VAL A 153 -11.42 -4.65 -15.62
CA VAL A 153 -10.84 -5.55 -16.63
C VAL A 153 -11.34 -5.20 -18.03
N CYS A 154 -12.63 -4.94 -18.23
CA CYS A 154 -13.22 -4.52 -19.50
C CYS A 154 -12.62 -3.18 -19.98
N ASN A 155 -12.41 -2.22 -19.08
CA ASN A 155 -11.74 -0.97 -19.42
C ASN A 155 -10.30 -1.17 -19.87
N ILE A 156 -9.55 -2.05 -19.21
CA ILE A 156 -8.17 -2.39 -19.60
C ILE A 156 -8.16 -3.06 -20.98
N ILE A 157 -9.03 -4.06 -21.20
CA ILE A 157 -9.14 -4.76 -22.50
C ILE A 157 -9.48 -3.76 -23.61
N SER A 158 -10.43 -2.85 -23.37
CA SER A 158 -10.85 -1.84 -24.34
C SER A 158 -9.75 -0.82 -24.66
N GLN A 159 -8.84 -0.55 -23.71
CA GLN A 159 -7.67 0.30 -23.93
C GLN A 159 -6.54 -0.42 -24.67
N ILE A 160 -6.49 -1.75 -24.63
CA ILE A 160 -5.49 -2.56 -25.34
C ILE A 160 -5.90 -2.77 -26.81
N ASP A 161 -7.20 -2.85 -27.10
CA ASP A 161 -7.72 -3.08 -28.47
C ASP A 161 -7.69 -1.82 -29.36
N GLY A 162 -7.12 -0.72 -28.86
CA GLY A 162 -7.13 0.60 -29.46
C GLY A 162 -6.02 0.91 -30.47
N ASP A 163 -5.32 -0.07 -31.04
CA ASP A 163 -4.27 0.21 -32.03
C ASP A 163 -4.63 -0.28 -33.45
N ASP A 164 -5.61 0.41 -34.04
CA ASP A 164 -5.88 0.47 -35.49
C ASP A 164 -4.70 1.07 -36.30
N GLN A 165 -3.56 1.32 -35.66
CA GLN A 165 -2.29 1.68 -36.29
C GLN A 165 -1.86 0.64 -37.33
N SER A 166 -2.15 -0.65 -37.07
CA SER A 166 -1.90 -1.75 -38.01
C SER A 166 -2.79 -1.66 -39.26
N GLY A 167 -4.06 -1.26 -39.10
CA GLY A 167 -5.00 -1.04 -40.21
C GLY A 167 -4.59 0.14 -41.09
N LYS A 168 -4.24 1.26 -40.46
CA LYS A 168 -3.74 2.47 -41.15
C LYS A 168 -2.43 2.21 -41.89
N ALA A 169 -1.48 1.50 -41.26
CA ALA A 169 -0.21 1.14 -41.89
C ALA A 169 -0.41 0.20 -43.10
N LYS A 170 -1.28 -0.81 -42.99
CA LYS A 170 -1.63 -1.70 -44.11
C LYS A 170 -2.28 -0.94 -45.26
N LYS A 171 -3.18 0.01 -44.97
CA LYS A 171 -3.83 0.85 -45.98
C LYS A 171 -2.83 1.75 -46.70
N MET A 172 -1.94 2.43 -45.97
CA MET A 172 -0.87 3.24 -46.58
C MET A 172 0.04 2.41 -47.48
N LEU A 173 0.38 1.18 -47.08
CA LEU A 173 1.24 0.30 -47.88
C LEU A 173 0.56 -0.13 -49.18
N ALA A 174 -0.74 -0.45 -49.12
CA ALA A 174 -1.53 -0.81 -50.29
C ALA A 174 -1.64 0.36 -51.30
N GLU A 175 -1.91 1.58 -50.80
CA GLU A 175 -1.96 2.78 -51.64
C GLU A 175 -0.59 3.07 -52.29
N MET A 176 0.51 2.90 -51.56
CA MET A 176 1.86 3.15 -52.08
C MET A 176 2.23 2.17 -53.21
N VAL A 177 1.89 0.88 -53.06
CA VAL A 177 2.12 -0.13 -54.10
C VAL A 177 1.29 0.16 -55.35
N GLN A 178 0.02 0.54 -55.19
CA GLN A 178 -0.86 0.89 -56.31
C GLN A 178 -0.29 2.07 -57.11
N VAL A 179 0.09 3.16 -56.43
CA VAL A 179 0.66 4.35 -57.08
C VAL A 179 1.96 4.02 -57.82
N SER A 180 2.84 3.23 -57.21
CA SER A 180 4.10 2.82 -57.83
C SER A 180 3.89 1.98 -59.10
N MET A 181 2.89 1.09 -59.09
CA MET A 181 2.57 0.26 -60.25
C MET A 181 2.01 1.09 -61.40
N GLU A 182 1.10 2.04 -61.12
CA GLU A 182 0.56 2.95 -62.14
C GLU A 182 1.65 3.81 -62.78
N GLN A 183 2.55 4.37 -61.98
CA GLN A 183 3.68 5.16 -62.49
C GLN A 183 4.60 4.31 -63.38
N SER A 184 4.89 3.08 -62.96
CA SER A 184 5.72 2.14 -63.72
C SER A 184 5.09 1.78 -65.06
N LEU A 185 3.77 1.55 -65.09
CA LEU A 185 3.04 1.26 -66.32
C LEU A 185 3.06 2.46 -67.28
N ARG A 186 2.84 3.68 -66.77
CA ARG A 186 2.89 4.91 -67.59
C ARG A 186 4.28 5.12 -68.19
N HIS A 187 5.34 4.91 -67.42
CA HIS A 187 6.71 5.02 -67.93
C HIS A 187 7.01 3.97 -69.01
N LEU A 188 6.55 2.73 -68.85
CA LEU A 188 6.72 1.69 -69.86
C LEU A 188 5.97 2.04 -71.17
N GLN A 189 4.72 2.52 -71.06
CA GLN A 189 3.91 2.96 -72.20
C GLN A 189 4.55 4.15 -72.93
N GLN A 190 5.08 5.14 -72.20
CA GLN A 190 5.78 6.27 -72.79
C GLN A 190 7.05 5.84 -73.53
N ARG A 191 7.86 4.95 -72.96
CA ARG A 191 9.07 4.42 -73.63
C ARG A 191 8.72 3.56 -74.86
N ALA A 192 7.63 2.80 -74.79
CA ALA A 192 7.13 2.04 -75.92
C ALA A 192 6.62 2.94 -77.06
N LEU A 193 5.98 4.08 -76.75
CA LEU A 193 5.50 5.05 -77.75
C LEU A 193 6.63 5.79 -78.47
N VAL A 194 7.80 5.97 -77.82
CA VAL A 194 8.98 6.60 -78.44
C VAL A 194 9.63 5.69 -79.49
N CYS A 195 9.37 4.38 -79.45
CA CYS A 195 9.78 3.43 -80.48
C CYS A 195 8.66 3.22 -81.52
N THR A 196 8.33 4.24 -82.31
CA THR A 196 7.65 3.99 -83.59
C THR A 196 8.69 3.59 -84.65
N PRO A 197 8.52 2.47 -85.37
CA PRO A 197 9.38 2.14 -86.50
C PRO A 197 9.03 3.07 -87.67
N SER A 198 9.73 4.19 -87.76
CA SER A 198 9.69 5.04 -88.95
C SER A 198 10.79 4.58 -89.91
N ASP A 199 10.31 4.15 -91.09
CA ASP A 199 11.01 4.12 -92.38
C ASP A 199 11.85 2.89 -92.74
N LEU A 200 11.15 1.85 -93.21
CA LEU A 200 11.64 0.99 -94.30
C LEU A 200 11.30 1.66 -95.65
N PRO A 201 12.28 1.95 -96.53
CA PRO A 201 11.98 2.31 -97.91
C PRO A 201 11.72 1.06 -98.75
N ILE A 202 10.61 1.09 -99.51
CA ILE A 202 10.27 0.13 -100.56
C ILE A 202 10.81 0.64 -101.91
N ALA A 203 11.25 -0.33 -102.71
CA ALA A 203 11.38 -0.38 -104.18
C ALA A 203 12.73 -0.01 -104.84
N GLY A 204 13.18 -0.94 -105.68
CA GLY A 204 14.20 -0.77 -106.70
C GLY A 204 14.46 -2.09 -107.43
N ALA A 205 13.56 -2.47 -108.33
CA ALA A 205 13.77 -3.58 -109.27
C ALA A 205 14.97 -3.32 -110.20
N SER A 206 15.71 -4.36 -110.56
CA SER A 206 16.24 -4.58 -111.92
C SER A 206 16.79 -6.00 -112.05
N GLU A 207 16.23 -6.73 -113.00
CA GLU A 207 16.79 -7.92 -113.64
C GLU A 207 18.20 -7.65 -114.18
N VAL A 208 19.05 -8.69 -114.35
CA VAL A 208 19.55 -9.15 -115.67
C VAL A 208 20.36 -10.45 -115.49
N SER A 209 19.81 -11.52 -116.05
CA SER A 209 20.40 -12.68 -116.73
C SER A 209 21.91 -12.78 -117.03
N PHE A 210 22.41 -14.00 -116.77
CA PHE A 210 23.38 -14.84 -117.51
C PHE A 210 24.75 -14.29 -117.96
N LYS A 211 25.81 -14.91 -117.43
CA LYS A 211 26.60 -15.90 -118.19
C LYS A 211 27.31 -16.89 -117.26
#